data_AF-A0A7X7QR19-F1
#
_entry.id   AF-A0A7X7QR19-F1
#
_cell.length_a   1.000
_cell.length_b   1.000
_cell.length_c   1.000
_cell.angle_alpha   90.00
_cell.angle_beta   90.00
_cell.angle_gamma   90.00
#
_symmetry.space_group_name_H-M   'P 1'
#
loop_
_entity.id
_entity.type
_entity.pdbx_description
1 polymer ?
#
loop_
_entity_poly.entity_id
_entity_poly.type
_entity_poly.pdbx_seq_one_letter_code
_entity_poly.pdbx_strand_id
1 'polypeptide(L)' 'IFQATPTFGIRAWAVDRTALARRHETVQTPYGPVRVKVGEYEGRPITRTPEFDDCAARAREAGVTPRQVAEAAMRV' A
#
# COMPACT_ATOMS: atom_id res chain seq x y z
N ILE A 1 14.00 11.10 16.53
CA ILE A 1 13.42 10.42 17.72
C ILE A 1 13.55 11.31 18.95
N PHE A 2 14.76 11.61 19.44
CA PHE A 2 14.95 12.44 20.65
C PHE A 2 14.33 13.85 20.64
N GLN A 3 14.15 14.47 19.47
CA GLN A 3 13.47 15.77 19.36
C GLN A 3 11.94 15.65 19.34
N ALA A 4 11.42 14.50 18.92
CA ALA A 4 9.99 14.25 18.76
C ALA A 4 9.40 13.46 19.93
N THR A 5 10.24 12.91 20.82
CA THR A 5 9.82 12.08 21.95
C THR A 5 10.71 12.36 23.17
N PRO A 6 10.22 12.16 24.41
CA PRO A 6 10.99 12.38 25.62
C PRO A 6 11.95 11.22 25.97
N THR A 7 12.21 10.30 25.03
CA THR A 7 13.05 9.13 25.33
C THR A 7 14.48 9.56 25.61
N PHE A 8 15.13 8.95 26.59
CA PHE A 8 16.54 9.20 26.90
C PHE A 8 17.52 8.30 26.15
N GLY A 9 17.04 7.27 25.45
CA GLY A 9 17.91 6.37 24.71
C GLY A 9 17.18 5.54 23.65
N ILE A 10 17.95 4.90 22.78
CA ILE A 10 17.48 3.96 21.76
C ILE A 10 18.34 2.70 21.85
N ARG A 11 17.71 1.53 21.73
CA ARG A 11 18.40 0.24 21.52
C ARG A 11 18.17 -0.17 20.08
N ALA A 12 19.23 -0.53 19.36
CA ALA A 12 19.19 -0.91 17.96
C ALA A 12 20.19 -2.04 17.66
N TRP A 13 19.86 -2.90 16.69
CA TRP A 13 20.74 -3.92 16.15
C TRP A 13 20.56 -4.01 14.63
N ALA A 14 21.62 -4.42 13.93
CA ALA A 14 21.57 -4.65 12.49
C ALA A 14 20.76 -5.92 12.19
N VAL A 15 19.98 -5.89 11.11
CA VAL A 15 19.26 -7.04 10.56
C VAL A 15 19.40 -7.08 9.06
N ASP A 16 19.58 -8.27 8.51
CA ASP A 16 19.43 -8.51 7.08
C ASP A 16 17.96 -8.74 6.75
N ARG A 17 17.53 -8.19 5.61
CA ARG A 17 16.16 -8.35 5.11
C ARG A 17 16.19 -8.59 3.61
N THR A 18 15.64 -9.73 3.21
CA THR A 18 15.28 -9.97 1.81
C THR A 18 13.96 -9.27 1.51
N ALA A 19 13.93 -8.46 0.47
CA ALA A 19 12.74 -7.74 0.03
C ALA A 19 12.38 -8.15 -1.40
N LEU A 20 11.08 -8.20 -1.67
CA LEU A 20 10.57 -8.41 -3.03
C LEU A 20 10.91 -7.20 -3.92
N ALA A 21 11.12 -7.46 -5.20
CA ALA A 21 11.00 -6.41 -6.20
C ALA A 21 9.57 -5.87 -6.15
N ARG A 22 9.38 -4.58 -6.43
CA ARG A 22 8.07 -3.95 -6.36
C ARG A 22 7.85 -3.00 -7.52
N ARG A 23 6.63 -3.00 -8.04
CA ARG A 23 6.13 -1.97 -8.96
C ARG A 23 4.73 -1.53 -8.56
N HIS A 24 4.28 -0.44 -9.18
CA HIS A 24 2.90 0.00 -9.08
C HIS A 24 2.23 -0.15 -10.44
N GLU A 25 0.98 -0.55 -10.43
CA GLU A 25 0.11 -0.55 -11.60
C GLU A 25 -1.20 0.15 -11.25
N THR A 26 -1.69 0.99 -12.16
CA THR A 26 -2.94 1.71 -11.96
C THR A 26 -4.09 0.87 -12.52
N VAL A 27 -5.02 0.51 -11.65
CA VAL A 27 -6.21 -0.26 -11.98
C VAL A 27 -7.41 0.68 -12.04
N GLN A 28 -8.23 0.56 -13.09
CA GLN A 28 -9.49 1.29 -13.17
C GLN A 28 -10.57 0.57 -12.36
N THR A 29 -11.23 1.29 -11.47
CA THR A 29 -12.35 0.78 -10.68
C THR A 29 -13.61 1.59 -10.96
N PRO A 30 -14.81 1.11 -10.57
CA PRO A 30 -16.04 1.91 -10.63
C PRO A 30 -15.96 3.23 -9.84
N TYR A 31 -15.00 3.36 -8.92
CA TYR A 31 -14.79 4.54 -8.09
C TYR A 31 -13.62 5.41 -8.59
N GLY A 32 -13.02 5.08 -9.73
CA GLY A 32 -11.87 5.76 -10.32
C GLY A 32 -10.57 4.95 -10.28
N PRO A 33 -9.47 5.52 -10.77
CA PRO A 33 -8.17 4.85 -10.80
C PRO A 33 -7.61 4.66 -9.39
N VAL A 34 -7.02 3.48 -9.13
CA VAL A 34 -6.36 3.12 -7.88
C VAL A 34 -5.01 2.49 -8.21
N ARG A 35 -3.93 2.98 -7.61
CA ARG A 35 -2.62 2.31 -7.70
C ARG A 35 -2.63 1.05 -6.86
N VAL A 36 -2.09 -0.02 -7.42
CA VAL A 36 -1.91 -1.31 -6.76
C VAL A 36 -0.42 -1.60 -6.70
N LYS A 37 0.10 -1.77 -5.48
CA LYS A 37 1.46 -2.25 -5.25
C LYS A 37 1.53 -3.74 -5.52
N VAL A 38 2.46 -4.11 -6.38
CA VAL A 38 2.72 -5.50 -6.75
C VAL A 38 4.11 -5.89 -6.30
N GLY A 39 4.17 -6.88 -5.42
CA GLY A 39 5.42 -7.51 -5.00
C GLY A 39 5.72 -8.70 -5.89
N GLU A 40 6.94 -8.73 -6.43
CA GLU A 40 7.40 -9.72 -7.39
C GLU A 40 8.55 -10.55 -6.82
N TYR A 41 8.49 -11.85 -7.09
CA TYR A 41 9.55 -12.81 -6.81
C TYR A 41 9.87 -13.55 -8.11
N GLU A 42 11.14 -13.50 -8.54
CA GLU A 42 11.59 -14.11 -9.81
C GLU A 42 10.73 -13.68 -11.02
N GLY A 43 10.37 -12.39 -11.08
CA GLY A 43 9.53 -11.82 -12.13
C GLY A 43 8.05 -12.22 -12.08
N ARG A 44 7.62 -12.97 -11.05
CA ARG A 44 6.22 -13.37 -10.85
C ARG A 44 5.57 -12.50 -9.77
N PRO A 45 4.39 -11.92 -10.03
CA PRO A 45 3.64 -11.21 -9.01
C PRO A 45 3.13 -12.19 -7.96
N ILE A 46 3.48 -11.96 -6.69
CA ILE A 46 3.06 -12.81 -5.57
C ILE A 46 2.19 -12.07 -4.54
N THR A 47 2.25 -10.74 -4.53
CA THR A 47 1.36 -9.92 -3.70
C THR A 47 0.81 -8.76 -4.51
N ARG A 48 -0.46 -8.43 -4.30
CA ARG A 48 -1.13 -7.24 -4.82
C ARG A 48 -1.82 -6.54 -3.66
N THR A 49 -1.61 -5.24 -3.52
CA THR A 49 -2.25 -4.46 -2.45
C THR A 49 -2.62 -3.09 -3.01
N PRO A 50 -3.92 -2.72 -3.04
CA PRO A 50 -4.35 -1.39 -3.39
C PRO A 50 -3.74 -0.35 -2.44
N GLU A 51 -3.28 0.78 -2.96
CA GLU A 51 -2.77 1.87 -2.16
C GLU A 51 -3.91 2.53 -1.37
N PHE A 52 -3.73 2.60 -0.05
CA PHE A 52 -4.80 3.01 0.86
C PHE A 52 -5.22 4.47 0.63
N ASP A 53 -4.28 5.36 0.37
CA ASP A 53 -4.57 6.79 0.15
C ASP A 53 -5.43 6.99 -1.10
N ASP A 54 -5.17 6.24 -2.17
CA ASP A 54 -5.99 6.25 -3.38
C ASP A 54 -7.39 5.72 -3.05
N CYS A 55 -7.49 4.60 -2.32
CA CYS A 55 -8.76 4.04 -1.89
C CYS A 55 -9.57 5.02 -1.04
N ALA A 56 -8.92 5.70 -0.09
CA ALA A 56 -9.55 6.67 0.79
C ALA A 56 -10.01 7.93 0.03
N ALA A 57 -9.21 8.41 -0.91
CA ALA A 57 -9.57 9.55 -1.74
C ALA A 57 -10.79 9.24 -2.62
N ARG A 58 -10.78 8.10 -3.33
CA ARG A 58 -11.89 7.66 -4.17
C ARG A 58 -13.15 7.38 -3.34
N ALA A 59 -13.00 6.77 -2.16
CA ALA A 59 -14.09 6.50 -1.25
C ALA A 59 -14.81 7.78 -0.79
N ARG A 60 -14.06 8.81 -0.42
CA ARG A 60 -14.59 10.12 -0.04
C ARG A 60 -15.33 10.81 -1.20
N GLU A 61 -14.83 10.68 -2.43
CA GLU A 61 -15.47 11.25 -3.62
C GLU A 61 -16.76 10.51 -4.00
N ALA A 62 -16.77 9.18 -3.87
CA ALA A 62 -17.90 8.33 -4.27
C ALA A 62 -18.93 8.07 -3.14
N GLY A 63 -18.67 8.54 -1.91
CA GLY A 63 -19.56 8.29 -0.76
C GLY A 63 -19.61 6.83 -0.31
N VAL A 64 -18.53 6.08 -0.53
CA VAL A 64 -18.40 4.66 -0.14
C VAL A 64 -17.28 4.47 0.87
N THR A 65 -17.05 3.23 1.32
CA THR A 65 -15.92 2.93 2.22
C THR A 65 -14.62 2.66 1.45
N PRO A 66 -13.43 2.96 2.02
CA PRO A 66 -12.15 2.60 1.41
C PRO A 66 -12.02 1.09 1.13
N ARG A 67 -12.68 0.25 1.96
CA ARG A 67 -12.73 -1.19 1.76
C ARG A 67 -13.44 -1.58 0.45
N GLN A 68 -14.58 -0.96 0.13
CA GLN A 68 -15.29 -1.23 -1.13
C GLN A 68 -14.42 -0.86 -2.34
N VAL A 69 -13.67 0.24 -2.27
CA VAL A 69 -12.74 0.64 -3.32
C VAL A 69 -11.58 -0.35 -3.45
N ALA A 70 -10.97 -0.75 -2.35
CA ALA A 70 -9.88 -1.73 -2.35
C ALA A 70 -10.34 -3.09 -2.91
N GLU A 71 -11.53 -3.56 -2.52
CA GLU A 71 -12.11 -4.79 -3.08
C GLU A 71 -12.38 -4.66 -4.58
N ALA A 72 -12.83 -3.51 -5.06
CA ALA A 72 -13.01 -3.27 -6.50
C ALA A 72 -11.67 -3.28 -7.26
N ALA A 73 -10.61 -2.68 -6.71
CA ALA A 73 -9.27 -2.71 -7.29
C ALA A 73 -8.67 -4.12 -7.38
N MET A 74 -9.13 -5.06 -6.53
CA MET A 74 -8.66 -6.45 -6.51
C MET A 74 -9.46 -7.39 -7.45
N ARG A 75 -10.60 -6.94 -7.98
CA ARG A 75 -11.44 -7.73 -8.90
C ARG A 75 -11.04 -7.60 -10.38
N VAL A 76 -10.02 -6.79 -10.69
CA VAL A 76 -9.50 -6.54 -12.04
C VAL A 76 -8.23 -7.34 -12.30
#